data_AF-A0A3D2S0F5-F1
#
_entry.id   AF-A0A3D2S0F5-F1
#
_cell.length_a   1.000
_cell.length_b   1.000
_cell.length_c   1.000
_cell.angle_alpha   90.00
_cell.angle_beta   90.00
_cell.angle_gamma   90.00
#
_symmetry.space_group_name_H-M   'P 1'
#
loop_
_entity.id
_entity.type
_entity.pdbx_description
1 polymer ?
#
loop_
_entity_poly.entity_id
_entity_poly.type
_entity_poly.pdbx_seq_one_letter_code
_entity_poly.pdbx_strand_id
1 'polypeptide(L)'
;GQVWIDIQILEVTLDENTRFGLEITAQENKIFGAELTNQNPLVGNIDTQLGLAQQISGFNYSLASNEYMALLHTLMRQNKVKTLSTPSLLTRDNTSVSWSSGRRIPYLQSINVSNNLLDGGVSQPLYNYDFIDPPVGINIDLIPH
;
A
#
# COMPACT_ATOMS: atom_id res chain seq x y z
N GLY A 1 9.89 -6.15 46.97
CA GLY A 1 9.77 -4.68 46.99
C GLY A 1 8.68 -4.18 46.03
N GLN A 2 8.66 -2.88 45.72
CA GLN A 2 7.93 -2.33 44.58
C GLN A 2 8.93 -1.98 43.48
N VAL A 3 8.52 -2.11 42.23
CA VAL A 3 9.34 -1.87 41.05
C VAL A 3 8.61 -0.91 40.12
N TRP A 4 9.26 0.21 39.82
CA TRP A 4 8.82 1.16 38.80
C TRP A 4 9.51 0.83 37.49
N ILE A 5 8.73 0.70 36.42
CA ILE A 5 9.23 0.33 35.10
C ILE A 5 8.83 1.45 34.13
N ASP A 6 9.84 2.01 33.48
CA ASP A 6 9.72 3.04 32.44
C ASP A 6 10.31 2.48 31.15
N ILE A 7 9.47 2.38 30.11
CA ILE A 7 9.82 1.77 28.84
C ILE A 7 9.84 2.87 27.79
N GLN A 8 10.91 2.93 27.00
CA GLN A 8 11.04 3.88 25.90
C GLN A 8 11.10 3.13 24.57
N ILE A 9 10.13 3.38 23.69
CA ILE A 9 10.04 2.79 22.36
C ILE A 9 10.23 3.91 21.35
N LEU A 10 11.35 3.89 20.63
CA LEU A 10 11.66 4.83 19.56
C LEU A 10 11.63 4.10 18.22
N GLU A 11 10.76 4.54 17.32
CA GLU A 11 10.72 4.10 15.94
C GLU A 11 11.18 5.25 15.04
N VAL A 12 12.16 5.00 14.18
CA VAL A 12 12.64 5.94 13.17
C VAL A 12 12.74 5.19 11.85
N THR A 13 11.91 5.58 10.89
CA THR A 13 11.91 5.00 9.55
C THR A 13 12.08 6.11 8.53
N LEU A 14 13.08 5.94 7.66
CA LEU A 14 13.34 6.81 6.51
C LEU A 14 13.29 5.94 5.25
N ASP A 15 12.35 6.24 4.38
CA ASP A 15 12.24 5.60 3.06
C ASP A 15 12.35 6.67 1.97
N GLU A 16 13.30 6.50 1.07
CA GLU A 16 13.60 7.42 -0.02
C GLU A 16 13.52 6.67 -1.34
N ASN A 17 12.75 7.21 -2.28
CA ASN A 17 12.54 6.61 -3.57
C ASN A 17 12.57 7.70 -4.65
N THR A 18 13.58 7.63 -5.51
CA THR A 18 13.72 8.51 -6.67
C THR A 18 13.47 7.71 -7.94
N ARG A 19 12.59 8.22 -8.79
CA ARG A 19 12.25 7.67 -10.10
C ARG A 19 12.46 8.75 -11.15
N PHE A 20 13.11 8.36 -12.24
CA PHE A 20 13.35 9.18 -13.40
C PHE A 20 13.19 8.28 -14.63
N GLY A 21 12.47 8.75 -15.63
CA GLY A 21 12.27 8.00 -16.86
C GLY A 21 11.91 8.91 -18.02
N LEU A 22 12.30 8.47 -19.22
CA LEU A 22 11.91 9.06 -20.48
C LEU A 22 11.30 7.95 -21.33
N GLU A 23 10.05 8.13 -21.74
CA GLU A 23 9.31 7.22 -22.61
C GLU A 23 9.07 7.92 -23.96
N ILE A 24 9.35 7.22 -25.06
CA ILE A 24 9.22 7.71 -26.43
C ILE A 24 8.43 6.68 -27.24
N THR A 25 7.44 7.17 -27.97
CA THR A 25 6.66 6.39 -28.92
C THR A 25 6.70 7.10 -30.27
N ALA A 26 6.97 6.36 -31.33
CA ALA A 26 6.98 6.84 -32.70
C ALA A 26 6.25 5.85 -33.60
N GLN A 27 5.28 6.35 -34.37
CA GLN A 27 4.56 5.59 -35.37
C GLN A 27 4.70 6.30 -36.72
N GLU A 28 5.48 5.70 -37.62
CA GLU A 28 5.76 6.25 -38.94
C GLU A 28 5.00 5.48 -40.02
N ASN A 29 4.06 6.18 -40.66
CA ASN A 29 3.25 5.64 -41.77
C ASN A 29 3.90 5.89 -43.15
N LYS A 30 5.14 6.40 -43.19
CA LYS A 30 5.89 6.72 -44.41
C LYS A 30 7.34 6.25 -44.36
N ILE A 31 7.59 4.99 -44.04
CA ILE A 31 8.95 4.46 -43.96
C ILE A 31 9.67 4.69 -45.30
N PHE A 32 10.83 5.36 -45.27
CA PHE A 32 11.61 5.78 -46.44
C PHE A 32 10.92 6.80 -47.37
N GLY A 33 9.93 7.55 -46.86
CA GLY A 33 9.22 8.58 -47.62
C GLY A 33 8.14 8.07 -48.57
N ALA A 34 7.85 6.76 -48.55
CA ALA A 34 6.79 6.16 -49.36
C ALA A 34 5.43 6.23 -48.64
N GLU A 35 4.42 6.80 -49.28
CA GLU A 35 3.06 6.90 -48.74
C GLU A 35 2.46 5.50 -48.46
N LEU A 36 1.67 5.41 -47.39
CA LEU A 36 0.90 4.22 -47.05
C LEU A 36 -0.17 3.99 -48.12
N THR A 37 -0.09 2.87 -48.83
CA THR A 37 -1.07 2.49 -49.85
C THR A 37 -1.42 1.02 -49.71
N ASN A 38 -2.48 0.56 -50.38
CA ASN A 38 -2.79 -0.87 -50.45
C ASN A 38 -1.64 -1.73 -51.02
N GLN A 39 -0.69 -1.09 -51.72
CA GLN A 39 0.50 -1.74 -52.31
C GLN A 39 1.75 -1.58 -51.43
N ASN A 40 1.73 -0.67 -50.44
CA ASN A 40 2.79 -0.46 -49.46
C ASN A 40 2.18 -0.29 -48.05
N PRO A 41 1.89 -1.39 -47.34
CA PRO A 41 1.24 -1.35 -46.02
C PRO A 41 2.25 -1.20 -44.86
N LEU A 42 3.51 -0.86 -45.14
CA LEU A 42 4.58 -0.85 -44.13
C LEU A 42 4.41 0.32 -43.17
N VAL A 43 4.23 0.00 -41.88
CA VAL A 43 4.20 0.95 -40.76
C VAL A 43 5.34 0.63 -39.82
N GLY A 44 6.13 1.65 -39.47
CA GLY A 44 7.23 1.53 -38.52
C GLY A 44 6.75 1.95 -37.15
N ASN A 45 6.98 1.12 -36.13
CA ASN A 45 6.64 1.45 -34.75
C ASN A 45 7.89 1.32 -33.88
N ILE A 46 8.15 2.34 -33.09
CA ILE A 46 9.15 2.33 -32.03
C ILE A 46 8.42 2.72 -30.76
N ASP A 47 8.52 1.88 -29.73
CA ASP A 47 7.86 2.15 -28.46
C ASP A 47 8.76 1.70 -27.31
N THR A 48 8.83 2.52 -26.27
CA THR A 48 9.52 2.20 -25.02
C THR A 48 8.49 1.85 -23.96
N GLN A 49 8.60 0.67 -23.35
CA GLN A 49 7.59 0.15 -22.43
C GLN A 49 8.00 0.37 -20.98
N LEU A 50 8.16 1.63 -20.57
CA LEU A 50 8.51 1.98 -19.18
C LEU A 50 7.27 2.14 -18.30
N GLY A 51 6.08 2.22 -18.91
CA GLY A 51 4.81 2.35 -18.19
C GLY A 51 4.66 3.70 -17.49
N LEU A 52 5.41 4.73 -17.93
CA LEU A 52 5.45 6.03 -17.27
C LEU A 52 4.10 6.76 -17.39
N ALA A 53 3.33 6.49 -18.44
CA ALA A 53 1.97 7.00 -18.62
C ALA A 53 1.01 6.61 -17.48
N GLN A 54 1.25 5.50 -16.77
CA GLN A 54 0.41 5.07 -15.63
C GLN A 54 0.83 5.74 -14.31
N GLN A 55 1.99 6.39 -14.28
CA GLN A 55 2.57 6.98 -13.07
C GLN A 55 2.10 8.43 -12.89
N ILE A 56 0.91 8.59 -12.31
CA ILE A 56 0.22 9.89 -12.15
C ILE A 56 0.88 10.80 -11.09
N SER A 57 1.79 10.27 -10.27
CA SER A 57 2.48 11.02 -9.21
C SER A 57 3.89 11.43 -9.64
N GLY A 58 4.23 12.71 -9.44
CA GLY A 58 5.52 13.29 -9.80
C GLY A 58 5.39 14.46 -10.77
N PHE A 59 6.52 14.94 -11.26
CA PHE A 59 6.59 15.87 -12.38
C PHE A 59 6.49 15.10 -13.69
N ASN A 60 5.55 15.51 -14.54
CA ASN A 60 5.27 14.90 -15.83
C ASN A 60 5.27 15.98 -16.91
N TYR A 61 6.03 15.76 -17.98
CA TYR A 61 6.03 16.63 -19.15
C TYR A 61 5.91 15.79 -20.40
N SER A 62 4.88 16.06 -21.20
CA SER A 62 4.64 15.36 -22.46
C SER A 62 4.74 16.32 -23.65
N LEU A 63 5.36 15.81 -24.71
CA LEU A 63 5.39 16.41 -26.03
C LEU A 63 4.74 15.42 -26.98
N ALA A 64 3.71 15.85 -27.71
CA ALA A 64 3.02 15.00 -28.67
C ALA A 64 2.83 15.72 -30.00
N SER A 65 3.04 14.98 -31.08
CA SER A 65 2.74 15.32 -32.46
C SER A 65 1.89 14.19 -33.06
N ASN A 66 1.55 14.26 -34.36
CA ASN A 66 0.75 13.21 -34.99
C ASN A 66 1.48 11.86 -35.05
N GLU A 67 2.82 11.88 -35.16
CA GLU A 67 3.62 10.67 -35.39
C GLU A 67 4.54 10.33 -34.20
N TYR A 68 4.81 11.29 -33.32
CA TYR A 68 5.78 11.14 -32.22
C TYR A 68 5.20 11.61 -30.89
N MET A 69 5.46 10.85 -29.84
CA MET A 69 5.17 11.19 -28.45
C MET A 69 6.43 10.99 -27.60
N ALA A 70 6.71 11.93 -26.72
CA ALA A 70 7.74 11.81 -25.70
C ALA A 70 7.16 12.21 -24.33
N LEU A 71 7.48 11.43 -23.31
CA LEU A 71 7.02 11.62 -21.94
C LEU A 71 8.23 11.58 -21.00
N LEU A 72 8.50 12.70 -20.33
CA LEU A 72 9.46 12.80 -19.26
C LEU A 72 8.73 12.67 -17.92
N HIS A 73 9.13 11.69 -17.11
CA HIS A 73 8.62 11.45 -15.75
C HIS A 73 9.75 11.60 -14.74
N THR A 74 9.52 12.38 -13.69
CA THR A 74 10.40 12.41 -12.52
C THR A 74 9.59 12.41 -11.23
N LEU A 75 10.05 11.68 -10.21
CA LEU A 75 9.44 11.67 -8.88
C LEU A 75 10.51 11.42 -7.84
N MET A 76 10.60 12.30 -6.85
CA MET A 76 11.35 12.06 -5.62
C MET A 76 10.36 11.98 -4.46
N ARG A 77 10.31 10.82 -3.80
CA ARG A 77 9.46 10.57 -2.64
C ARG A 77 10.34 10.32 -1.42
N GLN A 78 10.03 11.02 -0.33
CA GLN A 78 10.69 10.84 0.96
C GLN A 78 9.64 10.66 2.05
N ASN A 79 9.62 9.48 2.68
CA ASN A 79 8.75 9.15 3.79
C ASN A 79 9.58 9.16 5.08
N LYS A 80 9.19 10.01 6.03
CA LYS A 80 9.84 10.12 7.34
C LYS A 80 8.82 9.79 8.42
N VAL A 81 9.09 8.75 9.19
CA VAL A 81 8.29 8.37 10.35
C VAL A 81 9.19 8.43 11.58
N LYS A 82 8.70 9.12 12.61
CA LYS A 82 9.32 9.16 13.93
C LYS A 82 8.24 9.01 14.98
N THR A 83 8.30 7.93 15.75
CA THR A 83 7.35 7.64 16.83
C THR A 83 8.13 7.44 18.12
N LEU A 84 7.68 8.08 19.21
CA LEU A 84 8.21 7.86 20.55
C LEU A 84 7.04 7.47 21.46
N SER A 85 7.17 6.35 22.16
CA SER A 85 6.19 5.91 23.16
C SER A 85 6.90 5.66 24.48
N THR A 86 6.34 6.19 25.58
CA THR A 86 6.91 6.08 26.93
C THR A 86 5.90 5.54 27.94
N PRO A 87 5.48 4.26 27.83
CA PRO A 87 4.64 3.65 28.83
C PRO A 87 5.39 3.44 30.15
N SER A 88 4.70 3.72 31.26
CA SER A 88 5.23 3.50 32.61
C SER A 88 4.23 2.71 33.46
N LEU A 89 4.76 1.86 34.32
CA LEU A 89 3.98 0.96 35.17
C LEU A 89 4.66 0.71 36.51
N LEU A 90 3.86 0.69 37.57
CA LEU A 90 4.28 0.38 38.94
C LEU A 90 3.73 -0.99 39.32
N THR A 91 4.60 -1.91 39.70
CA THR A 91 4.20 -3.26 40.10
C THR A 91 4.96 -3.72 41.35
N ARG A 92 4.48 -4.79 41.97
CA ARG A 92 5.20 -5.45 43.05
C ARG A 92 6.21 -6.43 42.48
N ASP A 93 7.32 -6.56 43.17
CA ASP A 93 8.31 -7.60 42.97
C ASP A 93 7.67 -9.00 42.89
N ASN A 94 8.17 -9.83 41.97
CA ASN A 94 7.71 -11.19 41.66
C ASN A 94 6.20 -11.28 41.32
N THR A 95 5.60 -10.19 40.81
CA THR A 95 4.18 -10.14 40.45
C THR A 95 4.02 -9.80 38.96
N SER A 96 3.36 -10.68 38.22
CA SER A 96 3.06 -10.45 36.79
C SER A 96 2.17 -9.22 36.60
N VAL A 97 2.48 -8.43 35.59
CA VAL A 97 1.72 -7.24 35.20
C VAL A 97 1.57 -7.20 33.69
N SER A 98 0.35 -6.90 33.25
CA SER A 98 0.01 -6.66 31.85
C SER A 98 -0.49 -5.22 31.68
N TRP A 99 -0.07 -4.59 30.59
CA TRP A 99 -0.52 -3.26 30.19
C TRP A 99 -0.70 -3.22 28.68
N SER A 100 -1.82 -2.68 28.22
CA SER A 100 -2.09 -2.52 26.79
C SER A 100 -2.64 -1.14 26.47
N SER A 101 -2.17 -0.57 25.36
CA SER A 101 -2.67 0.66 24.78
C SER A 101 -2.78 0.49 23.28
N GLY A 102 -4.01 0.43 22.79
CA GLY A 102 -4.29 0.16 21.39
C GLY A 102 -5.77 0.25 21.07
N ARG A 103 -6.12 -0.21 19.86
CA ARG A 103 -7.51 -0.26 19.38
C ARG A 103 -7.93 -1.70 19.15
N ARG A 104 -9.17 -2.01 19.51
CA ARG A 104 -9.81 -3.28 19.16
C ARG A 104 -10.35 -3.18 17.75
N ILE A 105 -9.78 -3.95 16.83
CA ILE A 105 -10.15 -3.94 15.41
C ILE A 105 -11.03 -5.17 15.14
N PRO A 106 -12.27 -5.00 14.65
CA PRO A 106 -13.10 -6.14 14.28
C PRO A 106 -12.59 -6.76 12.99
N TYR A 107 -12.73 -8.08 12.88
CA TYR A 107 -12.52 -8.83 11.65
C TYR A 107 -13.70 -9.78 11.41
N LEU A 108 -13.98 -10.06 10.15
CA LEU A 108 -15.03 -11.01 9.77
C LEU A 108 -14.53 -12.43 10.08
N GLN A 109 -15.14 -13.09 11.06
CA GLN A 109 -14.72 -14.42 11.51
C GLN A 109 -15.35 -15.51 10.65
N SER A 110 -16.64 -15.37 10.34
CA SER A 110 -17.36 -16.33 9.51
C SER A 110 -18.60 -15.71 8.88
N ILE A 111 -19.05 -16.31 7.77
CA ILE A 111 -20.34 -16.04 7.15
C ILE A 111 -21.12 -17.35 7.23
N ASN A 112 -22.22 -17.35 7.97
CA ASN A 112 -23.13 -18.49 8.01
C ASN A 112 -24.26 -18.25 7.01
N VAL A 113 -24.38 -19.12 6.03
CA VAL A 113 -25.49 -19.12 5.07
C VAL A 113 -26.42 -20.26 5.46
N SER A 114 -27.57 -19.93 6.06
CA SER A 114 -28.57 -20.93 6.36
C SER A 114 -29.50 -21.09 5.15
N ASN A 115 -29.57 -22.31 4.62
CA ASN A 115 -30.57 -22.68 3.62
C ASN A 115 -31.81 -23.12 4.38
N ASN A 116 -32.81 -22.25 4.51
CA ASN A 116 -34.12 -22.68 4.96
C ASN A 116 -34.79 -23.45 3.79
N LEU A 117 -34.68 -24.78 3.80
CA LEU A 117 -35.20 -25.69 2.76
C LEU A 117 -36.73 -25.85 2.77
N LEU A 118 -37.43 -25.11 3.63
CA LEU A 118 -38.88 -25.13 3.73
C LEU A 118 -39.42 -23.74 3.37
N ASP A 119 -39.95 -23.66 2.14
CA ASP A 119 -40.79 -22.57 1.61
C ASP A 119 -40.09 -21.26 1.22
N GLY A 120 -39.53 -21.22 -0.01
CA GLY A 120 -39.29 -19.99 -0.79
C GLY A 120 -38.41 -18.88 -0.18
N GLY A 121 -37.78 -19.13 0.97
CA GLY A 121 -37.10 -18.12 1.76
C GLY A 121 -35.76 -17.69 1.16
N VAL A 122 -35.59 -16.38 0.98
CA VAL A 122 -34.31 -15.76 0.62
C VAL A 122 -33.25 -16.15 1.67
N SER A 123 -32.18 -16.82 1.23
CA SER A 123 -31.04 -17.10 2.11
C SER A 123 -30.35 -15.78 2.47
N GLN A 124 -30.38 -15.41 3.76
CA GLN A 124 -29.71 -14.22 4.26
C GLN A 124 -28.37 -14.63 4.90
N PRO A 125 -27.24 -14.10 4.42
CA PRO A 125 -25.95 -14.36 5.06
C PRO A 125 -25.91 -13.70 6.45
N LEU A 126 -25.60 -14.49 7.47
CA LEU A 126 -25.30 -13.99 8.81
C LEU A 126 -23.79 -13.76 8.92
N TYR A 127 -23.41 -12.50 9.13
CA TYR A 127 -22.01 -12.10 9.31
C TYR A 127 -21.65 -12.13 10.80
N ASN A 128 -20.68 -12.96 11.17
CA ASN A 128 -20.14 -12.99 12.53
C ASN A 128 -18.81 -12.23 12.56
N TYR A 129 -18.72 -11.25 13.45
CA TYR A 129 -17.50 -10.48 13.67
C TYR A 129 -16.87 -10.87 15.01
N ASP A 130 -15.54 -10.92 15.03
CA ASP A 130 -14.74 -11.05 16.23
C ASP A 130 -13.72 -9.91 16.28
N PHE A 131 -13.00 -9.75 17.38
CA PHE A 131 -12.03 -8.66 17.57
C PHE A 131 -10.62 -9.22 17.75
N ILE A 132 -9.63 -8.54 17.15
CA ILE A 132 -8.22 -8.86 17.38
C ILE A 132 -7.89 -8.67 18.87
N ASP A 133 -7.35 -9.71 19.50
CA ASP A 133 -6.90 -9.76 20.89
C ASP A 133 -5.52 -10.44 20.97
N PRO A 134 -4.48 -9.81 21.56
CA PRO A 134 -4.49 -8.50 22.23
C PRO A 134 -4.76 -7.32 21.27
N PRO A 135 -5.22 -6.16 21.77
CA PRO A 135 -5.53 -5.00 20.93
C PRO A 135 -4.36 -4.58 20.05
N VAL A 136 -4.67 -4.05 18.86
CA VAL A 136 -3.65 -3.53 17.93
C VAL A 136 -3.07 -2.25 18.53
N GLY A 137 -1.83 -2.34 18.99
CA GLY A 137 -1.13 -1.27 19.70
C GLY A 137 0.06 -1.81 20.49
N ILE A 138 0.42 -1.11 21.57
CA ILE A 138 1.51 -1.50 22.46
C ILE A 138 0.94 -2.41 23.54
N ASN A 139 1.47 -3.63 23.65
CA ASN A 139 1.13 -4.60 24.68
C ASN A 139 2.41 -4.99 25.43
N ILE A 140 2.39 -4.89 26.75
CA ILE A 140 3.53 -5.12 27.64
C ILE A 140 3.11 -6.13 28.69
N ASP A 141 3.77 -7.27 28.72
CA ASP A 141 3.61 -8.32 29.72
C ASP A 141 4.98 -8.62 30.34
N LEU A 142 5.12 -8.47 31.66
CA LEU A 142 6.39 -8.68 32.34
C LEU A 142 6.22 -9.16 33.79
N ILE A 143 7.30 -9.74 34.32
CA ILE A 143 7.43 -10.15 35.73
C ILE A 143 8.75 -9.55 36.24
N PRO A 144 8.73 -8.58 37.16
CA PRO A 144 9.94 -8.08 37.80
C PRO A 144 10.42 -9.06 38.88
N HIS A 145 11.73 -9.13 39.09
CA HIS A 145 12.38 -9.95 40.11
C HIS A 145 13.37 -9.11 40.93
#